data_AF-A0A3D8GSE3-F1
#
_entry.id   AF-A0A3D8GSE3-F1
#
_cell.length_a   1.000
_cell.length_b   1.000
_cell.length_c   1.000
_cell.angle_alpha   90.00
_cell.angle_beta   90.00
_cell.angle_gamma   90.00
#
_symmetry.space_group_name_H-M   'P 1'
#
loop_
_entity.id
_entity.type
_entity.pdbx_description
1 polymer ?
#
loop_
_entity_poly.entity_id
_entity_poly.type
_entity_poly.pdbx_seq_one_letter_code
_entity_poly.pdbx_strand_id
1 'polypeptide(L)'
;MATANERSFFLKDDGQVPNNPELPVIVYEGVFNENPNGIEETFNRHNWTGSWSDGIFGYHHYHSNVHEVLGVKSGYATVLLGGDAGERVDVKAGDVILLPAGTGHKLVEGSEDFEVVGAYPEGTSPNMKERDPAGRAQALQEIRNVPVPETDPVYGDTGPLHRKWVK
;
A
#
# COMPACT_ATOMS: atom_id res chain seq x y z
N MET A 1 19.56 12.23 -11.41
CA MET A 1 18.28 11.77 -10.87
C MET A 1 18.55 11.32 -9.45
N ALA A 2 17.96 11.96 -8.44
CA ALA A 2 18.10 11.50 -7.07
C ALA A 2 17.51 10.09 -7.00
N THR A 3 18.29 9.11 -6.58
CA THR A 3 17.76 7.79 -6.22
C THR A 3 16.79 8.00 -5.07
N ALA A 4 15.49 7.76 -5.28
CA ALA A 4 14.54 7.73 -4.17
C ALA A 4 15.06 6.74 -3.12
N ASN A 5 14.98 7.11 -1.84
CA ASN A 5 15.29 6.17 -0.78
C ASN A 5 14.15 5.14 -0.74
N GLU A 6 14.48 3.87 -1.00
CA GLU A 6 13.54 2.76 -0.88
C GLU A 6 13.79 2.00 0.43
N ARG A 7 12.74 1.72 1.19
CA ARG A 7 12.79 0.76 2.31
C ARG A 7 11.72 -0.31 2.14
N SER A 8 12.03 -1.52 2.61
CA SER A 8 11.10 -2.65 2.52
C SER A 8 11.18 -3.52 3.76
N PHE A 9 10.05 -3.99 4.26
CA PHE A 9 9.99 -4.83 5.46
C PHE A 9 8.79 -5.78 5.40
N PHE A 10 8.92 -6.91 6.10
CA PHE A 10 7.86 -7.90 6.22
C PHE A 10 7.02 -7.63 7.47
N LEU A 11 5.71 -7.80 7.33
CA LEU A 11 4.77 -7.75 8.45
C LEU A 11 4.38 -9.17 8.84
N LYS A 12 4.35 -9.44 10.15
CA LYS A 12 3.95 -10.74 10.67
C LYS A 12 2.44 -10.83 10.80
N ASP A 13 1.91 -12.02 10.54
CA ASP A 13 0.54 -12.36 10.90
C ASP A 13 0.38 -12.36 12.42
N ASP A 14 -0.54 -11.55 12.95
CA ASP A 14 -0.80 -11.45 14.40
C ASP A 14 -1.98 -12.33 14.86
N GLY A 15 -2.54 -13.13 13.94
CA GLY A 15 -3.71 -13.97 14.18
C GLY A 15 -5.05 -13.26 13.91
N GLN A 16 -5.07 -11.93 13.78
CA GLN A 16 -6.27 -11.16 13.43
C GLN A 16 -6.15 -10.53 12.06
N VAL A 17 -5.03 -9.85 11.79
CA VAL A 17 -4.67 -9.29 10.48
C VAL A 17 -3.69 -10.26 9.82
N PRO A 18 -4.03 -10.83 8.65
CA PRO A 18 -3.23 -11.88 8.03
C PRO A 18 -1.86 -11.39 7.55
N ASN A 19 -1.79 -10.16 7.01
CA ASN A 19 -0.63 -9.65 6.29
C ASN A 19 -0.19 -10.58 5.14
N ASN A 20 0.86 -10.20 4.42
CA ASN A 20 1.42 -11.04 3.36
C ASN A 20 2.73 -11.68 3.85
N PRO A 21 2.84 -13.02 3.88
CA PRO A 21 4.05 -13.69 4.36
C PRO A 21 5.17 -13.74 3.31
N GLU A 22 4.86 -13.52 2.03
CA GLU A 22 5.79 -13.71 0.91
C GLU A 22 6.28 -12.39 0.31
N LEU A 23 5.47 -11.33 0.42
CA LEU A 23 5.77 -10.03 -0.17
C LEU A 23 5.93 -8.98 0.93
N PRO A 24 7.01 -8.18 0.91
CA PRO A 24 7.21 -7.09 1.85
C PRO A 24 6.39 -5.85 1.46
N VAL A 25 6.05 -5.01 2.45
CA VAL A 25 5.68 -3.62 2.18
C VAL A 25 6.90 -2.92 1.56
N ILE A 26 6.65 -2.04 0.58
CA ILE A 26 7.68 -1.17 0.01
C ILE A 26 7.29 0.29 0.24
N VAL A 27 8.22 1.10 0.73
CA VAL A 27 8.06 2.53 0.89
C VAL A 27 9.07 3.24 -0.01
N TYR A 28 8.57 4.16 -0.83
CA TYR A 28 9.33 5.02 -1.72
C TYR A 28 9.33 6.41 -1.11
N GLU A 29 10.46 6.82 -0.53
CA GLU A 29 10.55 8.10 0.18
C GLU A 29 10.82 9.24 -0.81
N GLY A 30 9.92 10.23 -0.81
CA GLY A 30 10.06 11.49 -1.52
C GLY A 30 10.12 11.41 -3.03
N VAL A 31 9.67 10.31 -3.63
CA VAL A 31 9.76 10.09 -5.09
C VAL A 31 8.91 11.09 -5.88
N PHE A 32 7.88 11.67 -5.26
CA PHE A 32 7.07 12.75 -5.83
C PHE A 32 7.25 14.10 -5.11
N ASN A 33 8.34 14.33 -4.37
CA ASN A 33 8.56 15.60 -3.62
C ASN A 33 8.39 16.86 -4.48
N GLU A 34 8.81 16.81 -5.75
CA GLU A 34 8.72 17.96 -6.66
C GLU A 34 7.32 18.14 -7.28
N ASN A 35 6.52 17.08 -7.35
CA ASN A 35 5.19 17.12 -7.96
C ASN A 35 4.22 16.07 -7.37
N PRO A 36 3.72 16.27 -6.13
CA PRO A 36 2.74 15.35 -5.53
C PRO A 36 1.43 15.23 -6.33
N ASN A 37 1.05 16.28 -7.07
CA ASN A 37 -0.14 16.24 -7.94
C ASN A 37 0.01 15.29 -9.14
N GLY A 38 1.23 14.85 -9.46
CA GLY A 38 1.50 13.89 -10.54
C GLY A 38 1.35 12.42 -10.15
N ILE A 39 1.04 12.13 -8.88
CA ILE A 39 0.96 10.75 -8.36
C ILE A 39 -0.10 9.94 -9.12
N GLU A 40 -1.34 10.44 -9.19
CA GLU A 40 -2.46 9.73 -9.82
C GLU A 40 -2.20 9.45 -11.30
N GLU A 41 -1.68 10.44 -12.03
CA GLU A 41 -1.32 10.27 -13.44
C GLU A 41 -0.24 9.18 -13.62
N THR A 42 0.74 9.14 -12.70
CA THR A 42 1.83 8.17 -12.76
C THR A 42 1.35 6.75 -12.47
N PHE A 43 0.52 6.56 -11.44
CA PHE A 43 -0.09 5.26 -11.15
C PHE A 43 -0.91 4.76 -12.35
N ASN A 44 -1.78 5.61 -12.88
CA ASN A 44 -2.64 5.27 -14.02
C ASN A 44 -1.81 4.90 -15.26
N ARG A 45 -0.71 5.60 -15.52
CA ARG A 45 0.21 5.30 -16.63
C ARG A 45 0.86 3.92 -16.50
N HIS A 46 1.09 3.46 -15.28
CA HIS A 46 1.67 2.15 -15.00
C HIS A 46 0.61 1.07 -14.76
N ASN A 47 -0.62 1.28 -15.20
CA ASN A 47 -1.72 0.33 -15.08
C ASN A 47 -2.15 0.04 -13.62
N TRP A 48 -1.81 0.95 -12.70
CA TRP A 48 -2.40 1.01 -11.36
C TRP A 48 -3.54 2.02 -11.43
N THR A 49 -4.75 1.51 -11.69
CA THR A 49 -5.94 2.34 -11.96
C THR A 49 -7.02 2.09 -10.92
N GLY A 50 -8.27 2.52 -11.18
CA GLY A 50 -9.33 2.52 -10.17
C GLY A 50 -9.00 3.49 -9.02
N SER A 51 -8.35 4.61 -9.36
CA SER A 51 -7.81 5.55 -8.40
C SER A 51 -8.89 6.29 -7.61
N TRP A 52 -8.54 6.66 -6.38
CA TRP A 52 -9.34 7.49 -5.49
C TRP A 52 -8.43 8.44 -4.72
N SER A 53 -8.99 9.51 -4.16
CA SER A 53 -8.25 10.54 -3.42
C SER A 53 -9.00 10.91 -2.15
N ASP A 54 -8.47 10.53 -0.98
CA ASP A 54 -9.06 10.77 0.35
C ASP A 54 -8.01 10.49 1.45
N GLY A 55 -8.39 10.55 2.73
CA GLY A 55 -7.58 10.08 3.85
C GLY A 55 -7.61 8.54 4.02
N ILE A 56 -6.82 8.05 4.97
CA ILE A 56 -6.83 6.63 5.39
C ILE A 56 -7.78 6.46 6.58
N PHE A 57 -8.55 5.37 6.62
CA PHE A 57 -9.45 5.10 7.76
C PHE A 57 -8.69 4.98 9.09
N GLY A 58 -9.31 5.47 10.17
CA GLY A 58 -8.80 5.34 11.54
C GLY A 58 -8.99 3.96 12.18
N TYR A 59 -9.57 3.00 11.46
CA TYR A 59 -9.73 1.60 11.88
C TYR A 59 -8.93 0.65 10.98
N HIS A 60 -8.53 -0.49 11.53
CA HIS A 60 -7.78 -1.49 10.77
C HIS A 60 -8.65 -2.11 9.69
N HIS A 61 -8.20 -1.99 8.46
CA HIS A 61 -8.78 -2.66 7.30
C HIS A 61 -7.67 -3.22 6.41
N TYR A 62 -8.03 -4.12 5.51
CA TYR A 62 -7.14 -4.66 4.49
C TYR A 62 -7.95 -5.15 3.28
N HIS A 63 -7.23 -5.37 2.18
CA HIS A 63 -7.72 -5.98 0.96
C HIS A 63 -7.10 -7.37 0.81
N SER A 64 -7.89 -8.44 0.78
CA SER A 64 -7.36 -9.81 0.60
C SER A 64 -7.25 -10.24 -0.86
N ASN A 65 -7.96 -9.56 -1.76
CA ASN A 65 -8.06 -9.95 -3.16
C ASN A 65 -7.16 -9.16 -4.11
N VAL A 66 -6.49 -8.11 -3.64
CA VAL A 66 -5.71 -7.21 -4.48
C VAL A 66 -4.58 -6.52 -3.70
N HIS A 67 -3.49 -6.18 -4.40
CA HIS A 67 -2.46 -5.26 -3.92
C HIS A 67 -2.94 -3.81 -3.98
N GLU A 68 -2.37 -2.94 -3.15
CA GLU A 68 -2.75 -1.52 -3.11
C GLU A 68 -1.51 -0.64 -3.11
N VAL A 69 -1.57 0.49 -3.80
CA VAL A 69 -0.58 1.56 -3.67
C VAL A 69 -1.25 2.81 -3.11
N LEU A 70 -0.58 3.47 -2.17
CA LEU A 70 -0.98 4.74 -1.56
C LEU A 70 0.12 5.77 -1.79
N GLY A 71 -0.14 6.82 -2.54
CA GLY A 71 0.78 7.96 -2.70
C GLY A 71 0.30 9.16 -1.91
N VAL A 72 1.14 9.74 -1.06
CA VAL A 72 0.78 10.90 -0.24
C VAL A 72 0.80 12.17 -1.08
N LYS A 73 -0.38 12.74 -1.29
CA LYS A 73 -0.61 13.91 -2.14
C LYS A 73 -0.42 15.22 -1.37
N SER A 74 -0.88 15.27 -0.12
CA SER A 74 -0.72 16.44 0.77
C SER A 74 -0.60 16.03 2.23
N GLY A 75 -0.10 16.95 3.06
CA GLY A 75 0.06 16.75 4.48
C GLY A 75 1.11 15.72 4.89
N TYR A 76 0.96 15.21 6.11
CA TYR A 76 1.77 14.14 6.69
C TYR A 76 0.92 13.31 7.65
N ALA A 77 1.34 12.06 7.87
CA ALA A 77 0.65 11.15 8.78
C ALA A 77 1.58 10.08 9.35
N THR A 78 1.14 9.50 10.47
CA THR A 78 1.62 8.22 10.97
C THR A 78 0.60 7.16 10.62
N VAL A 79 0.99 6.19 9.81
CA VAL A 79 0.14 5.04 9.44
C VAL A 79 0.67 3.79 10.15
N LEU A 80 -0.22 3.05 10.82
CA LEU A 80 0.14 1.73 11.35
C LEU A 80 -0.09 0.71 10.25
N LEU A 81 0.97 0.04 9.80
CA LEU A 81 0.93 -1.06 8.83
C LEU A 81 1.08 -2.39 9.54
N GLY A 82 0.21 -3.34 9.24
CA GLY A 82 0.05 -4.61 9.92
C GLY A 82 -1.14 -4.63 10.86
N GLY A 83 -1.05 -5.50 11.88
CA GLY A 83 -1.99 -5.52 13.00
C GLY A 83 -1.54 -4.60 14.15
N ASP A 84 -2.04 -4.83 15.37
CA ASP A 84 -1.72 -3.94 16.51
C ASP A 84 -0.23 -3.91 16.88
N ALA A 85 0.48 -5.00 16.57
CA ALA A 85 1.93 -5.12 16.72
C ALA A 85 2.70 -4.78 15.43
N GLY A 86 2.05 -4.11 14.49
CA GLY A 86 2.60 -3.70 13.20
C GLY A 86 3.64 -2.58 13.30
N GLU A 87 4.06 -2.09 12.14
CA GLU A 87 5.06 -1.02 12.01
C GLU A 87 4.37 0.34 11.85
N ARG A 88 4.77 1.31 12.67
CA ARG A 88 4.38 2.71 12.46
C ARG A 88 5.27 3.33 11.40
N VAL A 89 4.66 3.87 10.37
CA VAL A 89 5.32 4.49 9.23
C VAL A 89 4.89 5.94 9.16
N ASP A 90 5.85 6.82 9.40
CA ASP A 90 5.67 8.24 9.15
C ASP A 90 5.79 8.49 7.64
N VAL A 91 4.83 9.21 7.09
CA VAL A 91 4.77 9.57 5.67
C VAL A 91 4.42 11.05 5.50
N LYS A 92 4.87 11.62 4.39
CA LYS A 92 4.61 13.01 4.00
C LYS A 92 4.36 13.10 2.51
N ALA A 93 3.80 14.24 2.07
CA ALA A 93 3.59 14.55 0.66
C ALA A 93 4.82 14.20 -0.18
N GLY A 94 4.60 13.40 -1.22
CA GLY A 94 5.65 12.88 -2.12
C GLY A 94 6.08 11.43 -1.83
N ASP A 95 5.75 10.87 -0.68
CA ASP A 95 6.02 9.46 -0.35
C ASP A 95 4.99 8.53 -0.99
N VAL A 96 5.39 7.27 -1.26
CA VAL A 96 4.49 6.21 -1.71
C VAL A 96 4.67 4.97 -0.84
N ILE A 97 3.57 4.33 -0.45
CA ILE A 97 3.56 3.02 0.19
C ILE A 97 2.89 2.02 -0.75
N LEU A 98 3.57 0.92 -1.03
CA LEU A 98 3.06 -0.21 -1.78
C LEU A 98 2.78 -1.37 -0.82
N LEU A 99 1.52 -1.77 -0.78
CA LEU A 99 0.94 -2.71 0.17
C LEU A 99 0.64 -4.05 -0.52
N PRO A 100 1.30 -5.13 -0.12
CA PRO A 100 0.88 -6.48 -0.48
C PRO A 100 -0.57 -6.77 -0.03
N ALA A 101 -1.28 -7.63 -0.77
CA ALA A 101 -2.60 -8.08 -0.37
C ALA A 101 -2.53 -8.69 1.03
N GLY A 102 -3.50 -8.35 1.88
CA GLY A 102 -3.57 -8.76 3.28
C GLY A 102 -2.95 -7.80 4.27
N THR A 103 -2.19 -6.80 3.81
CA THR A 103 -1.59 -5.78 4.69
C THR A 103 -2.67 -4.99 5.40
N GLY A 104 -2.83 -5.22 6.70
CA GLY A 104 -3.65 -4.34 7.54
C GLY A 104 -3.06 -2.95 7.56
N HIS A 105 -3.91 -1.94 7.60
CA HIS A 105 -3.44 -0.59 7.84
C HIS A 105 -4.52 0.29 8.45
N LYS A 106 -4.08 1.34 9.15
CA LYS A 106 -4.95 2.42 9.64
C LYS A 106 -4.18 3.72 9.86
N LEU A 107 -4.88 4.83 9.77
CA LEU A 107 -4.38 6.13 10.21
C LEU A 107 -4.28 6.16 11.74
N VAL A 108 -3.12 6.56 12.26
CA VAL A 108 -2.92 6.81 13.70
C VAL A 108 -3.15 8.27 14.01
N GLU A 109 -2.48 9.15 13.26
CA GLU A 109 -2.60 10.60 13.34
C GLU A 109 -2.14 11.20 12.01
N GLY A 110 -2.56 12.43 11.71
CA GLY A 110 -2.14 13.16 10.52
C GLY A 110 -2.49 14.63 10.60
N SER A 111 -1.94 15.42 9.68
CA SER A 111 -2.29 16.82 9.51
C SER A 111 -3.72 16.98 8.97
N GLU A 112 -4.31 18.17 9.18
CA GLU A 112 -5.68 18.46 8.72
C GLU A 112 -5.87 18.32 7.21
N ASP A 113 -4.79 18.49 6.44
CA ASP A 113 -4.73 18.41 4.99
C ASP A 113 -4.17 17.07 4.47
N PHE A 114 -4.07 16.03 5.31
CA PHE A 114 -3.56 14.74 4.90
C PHE A 114 -4.48 14.07 3.86
N GLU A 115 -3.94 13.82 2.67
CA GLU A 115 -4.64 13.20 1.55
C GLU A 115 -3.70 12.22 0.85
N VAL A 116 -4.21 11.03 0.50
CA VAL A 116 -3.52 10.04 -0.32
C VAL A 116 -4.29 9.80 -1.62
N VAL A 117 -3.57 9.42 -2.66
CA VAL A 117 -4.13 8.77 -3.84
C VAL A 117 -3.94 7.27 -3.68
N GLY A 118 -5.03 6.51 -3.63
CA GLY A 118 -4.99 5.06 -3.68
C GLY A 118 -5.27 4.53 -5.08
N ALA A 119 -4.64 3.42 -5.47
CA ALA A 119 -4.88 2.74 -6.74
C ALA A 119 -4.57 1.24 -6.68
N TYR A 120 -5.04 0.50 -7.68
CA TYR A 120 -4.99 -0.97 -7.71
C TYR A 120 -4.48 -1.48 -9.06
N PRO A 121 -3.72 -2.59 -9.11
CA PRO A 121 -3.29 -3.20 -10.36
C PRO A 121 -4.49 -3.50 -11.26
N GLU A 122 -4.40 -3.09 -12.52
CA GLU A 122 -5.41 -3.30 -13.57
C GLU A 122 -6.80 -2.71 -13.21
N GLY A 123 -6.89 -1.86 -12.19
CA GLY A 123 -8.16 -1.31 -11.72
C GLY A 123 -9.06 -2.34 -11.04
N THR A 124 -8.46 -3.40 -10.49
CA THR A 124 -9.17 -4.45 -9.75
C THR A 124 -9.98 -3.83 -8.61
N SER A 125 -11.27 -4.20 -8.50
CA SER A 125 -12.12 -3.73 -7.41
C SER A 125 -11.72 -4.39 -6.08
N PRO A 126 -11.28 -3.62 -5.08
CA PRO A 126 -10.86 -4.17 -3.79
C PRO A 126 -12.07 -4.63 -2.97
N ASN A 127 -11.93 -5.73 -2.24
CA ASN A 127 -12.82 -6.02 -1.12
C ASN A 127 -12.37 -5.25 0.11
N MET A 128 -13.25 -4.89 1.04
CA MET A 128 -12.84 -4.28 2.31
C MET A 128 -13.06 -5.29 3.44
N LYS A 129 -11.99 -5.70 4.10
CA LYS A 129 -12.04 -6.63 5.23
C LYS A 129 -11.55 -5.95 6.50
N GLU A 130 -12.24 -6.25 7.58
CA GLU A 130 -11.82 -5.95 8.94
C GLU A 130 -11.39 -7.25 9.65
N ARG A 131 -11.13 -7.16 10.95
CA ARG A 131 -10.81 -8.32 11.79
C ARG A 131 -12.04 -9.21 11.92
N ASP A 132 -12.02 -10.31 11.16
CA ASP A 132 -13.09 -11.31 11.18
C ASP A 132 -12.50 -12.73 11.27
N PRO A 133 -12.57 -13.38 12.44
CA PRO A 133 -12.14 -14.77 12.60
C PRO A 133 -12.85 -15.76 11.67
N ALA A 134 -14.12 -15.50 11.30
CA ALA A 134 -14.90 -16.40 10.46
C ALA A 134 -14.43 -16.35 8.99
N GLY A 135 -14.19 -15.15 8.46
CA GLY A 135 -13.69 -14.94 7.11
C GLY A 135 -12.17 -15.13 6.93
N ARG A 136 -11.42 -15.37 8.00
CA ARG A 136 -9.95 -15.41 7.99
C ARG A 136 -9.37 -16.49 7.08
N ALA A 137 -9.91 -17.71 7.11
CA ALA A 137 -9.41 -18.81 6.29
C ALA A 137 -9.54 -18.50 4.79
N GLN A 138 -10.66 -17.90 4.39
CA GLN A 138 -10.87 -17.42 3.02
C GLN A 138 -9.90 -16.30 2.67
N ALA A 139 -9.72 -15.31 3.56
CA ALA A 139 -8.78 -14.21 3.32
C ALA A 139 -7.34 -14.71 3.08
N LEU A 140 -6.86 -15.67 3.87
CA LEU A 140 -5.55 -16.29 3.69
C LEU A 140 -5.42 -17.00 2.33
N GLN A 141 -6.48 -17.65 1.85
CA GLN A 141 -6.49 -18.28 0.54
C GLN A 141 -6.45 -17.23 -0.59
N GLU A 142 -7.24 -16.18 -0.49
CA GLU A 142 -7.28 -15.08 -1.46
C GLU A 142 -5.90 -14.41 -1.57
N ILE A 143 -5.30 -14.03 -0.43
CA ILE A 143 -4.00 -13.32 -0.37
C ILE A 143 -2.90 -14.10 -1.11
N ARG A 144 -2.83 -15.43 -0.89
CA ARG A 144 -1.84 -16.29 -1.56
C ARG A 144 -1.99 -16.28 -3.07
N ASN A 145 -3.22 -16.18 -3.57
CA ASN A 145 -3.55 -16.27 -4.99
C ASN A 145 -3.48 -14.93 -5.73
N VAL A 146 -3.30 -13.80 -5.04
CA VAL A 146 -3.12 -12.51 -5.72
C VAL A 146 -1.81 -12.51 -6.52
N PRO A 147 -1.82 -12.28 -7.84
CA PRO A 147 -0.62 -12.28 -8.65
C PRO A 147 0.23 -11.03 -8.38
N VAL A 148 1.56 -11.17 -8.50
CA VAL A 148 2.47 -10.03 -8.52
C VAL A 148 2.20 -9.22 -9.80
N PRO A 149 1.96 -7.89 -9.72
CA PRO A 149 1.69 -7.07 -10.90
C PRO A 149 2.87 -7.00 -11.87
N GLU A 150 2.59 -6.84 -13.16
CA GLU A 150 3.63 -6.71 -14.20
C GLU A 150 4.40 -5.38 -14.15
N THR A 151 3.89 -4.38 -13.44
CA THR A 151 4.44 -3.02 -13.41
C THR A 151 4.55 -2.51 -11.97
N ASP A 152 5.64 -1.81 -11.69
CA ASP A 152 5.80 -1.00 -10.49
C ASP A 152 4.92 0.27 -10.62
N PRO A 153 4.18 0.66 -9.57
CA PRO A 153 3.29 1.83 -9.66
C PRO A 153 4.03 3.14 -9.90
N VAL A 154 5.30 3.24 -9.48
CA VAL A 154 6.11 4.45 -9.56
C VAL A 154 7.01 4.44 -10.79
N TYR A 155 7.58 3.29 -11.13
CA TYR A 155 8.65 3.17 -12.13
C TYR A 155 8.31 2.27 -13.35
N GLY A 156 7.08 1.75 -13.44
CA GLY A 156 6.61 0.95 -14.56
C GLY A 156 7.37 -0.38 -14.71
N ASP A 157 8.01 -0.57 -15.86
CA ASP A 157 8.77 -1.79 -16.19
C ASP A 157 10.08 -1.94 -15.38
N THR A 158 10.40 -0.94 -14.57
CA THR A 158 11.55 -0.96 -13.67
C THR A 158 11.07 -0.68 -12.24
N GLY A 159 11.94 -0.83 -11.25
CA GLY A 159 11.62 -0.43 -9.88
C GLY A 159 11.85 -1.50 -8.82
N PRO A 160 11.63 -1.16 -7.55
CA PRO A 160 11.79 -2.07 -6.42
C PRO A 160 10.82 -3.25 -6.45
N LEU A 161 9.59 -3.08 -6.96
CA LEU A 161 8.60 -4.16 -7.03
C LEU A 161 9.20 -5.42 -7.66
N HIS A 162 9.81 -5.28 -8.85
CA HIS A 162 10.43 -6.39 -9.59
C HIS A 162 11.55 -7.12 -8.85
N ARG A 163 12.22 -6.45 -7.91
CA ARG A 163 13.33 -7.03 -7.14
C ARG A 163 12.89 -7.58 -5.79
N LYS A 164 11.80 -7.06 -5.23
CA LYS A 164 11.35 -7.31 -3.85
C LYS A 164 10.13 -8.22 -3.79
N TRP A 165 9.26 -8.20 -4.80
CA TRP A 165 8.06 -9.01 -4.88
C TRP A 165 8.32 -10.25 -5.73
N VAL A 166 9.08 -11.19 -5.17
CA VAL A 166 9.39 -12.48 -5.79
C VAL A 166 8.71 -13.57 -4.97
N LYS A 167 7.74 -14.26 -5.59
CA LYS A 167 7.09 -15.45 -5.03
C LYS A 167 7.85 -16.71 -5.40
#